data_AF-A0A7S2RZN1-F1
#
_entry.id   AF-A0A7S2RZN1-F1
#
_cell.length_a   1.000
_cell.length_b   1.000
_cell.length_c   1.000
_cell.angle_alpha   90.00
_cell.angle_beta   90.00
_cell.angle_gamma   90.00
#
_symmetry.space_group_name_H-M   'P 1'
#
loop_
_entity.id
_entity.type
_entity.pdbx_description
1 polymer ?
#
loop_
_entity_poly.entity_id
_entity_poly.type
_entity_poly.pdbx_seq_one_letter_code
_entity_poly.pdbx_strand_id
1 'polypeptide(L)'
;MGMEWGKAHVLYLLPSCVFLVRCSLRAHRLQRQECSFVAFRNVSKDDANVILVDCSQPGVSSLTHHRTAKTPGDLFGDSSTELVIDARRKGHMILKGKTRVSVNHFDIDGFLSVLAATRSDLVNQYGELFIQAAKIGDFREFDFDKFLKGEKVVKQALALCTLLNTLERCKFSKPFEGDDDRKWPIFLAEQEVYDAIAGAVPKTGMEEYEEVLRGCKILRDPSVTTITRYEDVGLVVIDTPNPLHYYALFSVCGAADIVLTKYSSNRYEVEQRYTTYVEYQSRPTFPRICMSNLARFLQANSSQGDCIWRTDRFVDSGPLLRLEKASTPNLTKAQRYGHPSERPIYSSALSPTEIENVVYSYFKHAYSSTNTTQGDSKEWSFQRMHALNAQVDWTTWADANKIR
;
A
#
# COMPACT_ATOMS: atom_id res chain seq x y z
N MET A 1 -20.15 -55.37 20.54
CA MET A 1 -19.16 -56.26 19.89
C MET A 1 -19.29 -56.08 18.38
N GLY A 2 -18.25 -55.52 17.75
CA GLY A 2 -17.95 -55.63 16.31
C GLY A 2 -18.88 -54.92 15.30
N MET A 3 -18.51 -53.71 14.88
CA MET A 3 -18.80 -53.25 13.50
C MET A 3 -17.60 -52.45 13.00
N GLU A 4 -16.81 -53.08 12.12
CA GLU A 4 -15.67 -52.50 11.43
C GLU A 4 -16.12 -51.55 10.31
N TRP A 5 -15.35 -50.47 10.17
CA TRP A 5 -15.54 -49.39 9.23
C TRP A 5 -14.96 -49.72 7.86
N GLY A 6 -15.73 -49.42 6.81
CA GLY A 6 -15.31 -49.53 5.41
C GLY A 6 -14.17 -48.57 5.06
N LYS A 7 -13.17 -49.10 4.38
CA LYS A 7 -12.02 -48.35 3.84
C LYS A 7 -12.46 -47.49 2.65
N ALA A 8 -12.30 -46.18 2.76
CA ALA A 8 -12.38 -45.26 1.63
C ALA A 8 -11.06 -45.30 0.82
N HIS A 9 -11.16 -45.51 -0.48
CA HIS A 9 -10.04 -45.40 -1.41
C HIS A 9 -9.62 -43.93 -1.56
N VAL A 10 -8.41 -43.61 -1.12
CA VAL A 10 -7.70 -42.36 -1.44
C VAL A 10 -7.14 -42.49 -2.85
N LEU A 11 -7.69 -41.74 -3.81
CA LEU A 11 -7.06 -41.56 -5.12
C LEU A 11 -5.80 -40.69 -4.95
N TYR A 12 -4.64 -41.30 -5.15
CA TYR A 12 -3.38 -40.58 -5.29
C TYR A 12 -3.35 -39.85 -6.64
N LEU A 13 -3.42 -38.52 -6.62
CA LEU A 13 -3.10 -37.69 -7.77
C LEU A 13 -1.59 -37.78 -8.05
N LEU A 14 -1.24 -38.12 -9.29
CA LEU A 14 0.12 -38.42 -9.75
C LEU A 14 1.08 -37.20 -9.73
N PRO A 15 2.40 -37.40 -9.53
CA PRO A 15 3.44 -36.35 -9.53
C PRO A 15 3.68 -35.64 -10.88
N SER A 16 3.04 -36.08 -11.95
CA SER A 16 3.36 -35.71 -13.34
C SER A 16 3.09 -34.24 -13.68
N CYS A 17 2.13 -33.59 -12.99
CA CYS A 17 1.81 -32.18 -13.25
C CYS A 17 2.88 -31.21 -12.72
N VAL A 18 3.59 -31.56 -11.65
CA VAL A 18 4.62 -30.69 -11.04
C VAL A 18 5.87 -30.61 -11.93
N PHE A 19 6.18 -31.69 -12.67
CA PHE A 19 7.36 -31.73 -13.55
C PHE A 19 7.18 -30.87 -14.81
N LEU A 20 5.98 -30.86 -15.40
CA LEU A 20 5.68 -30.07 -16.59
C LEU A 20 5.70 -28.55 -16.33
N VAL A 21 5.22 -28.10 -15.16
CA VAL A 21 5.26 -26.68 -14.78
C VAL A 21 6.71 -26.18 -14.61
N ARG A 22 7.59 -27.00 -14.02
CA ARG A 22 9.01 -26.64 -13.84
C ARG A 22 9.79 -26.54 -15.15
N CYS A 23 9.46 -27.36 -16.16
CA CYS A 23 10.09 -27.28 -17.48
C CYS A 23 9.68 -26.03 -18.28
N SER A 24 8.42 -25.60 -18.15
CA SER A 24 7.91 -24.39 -18.83
C SER A 24 8.59 -23.10 -18.33
N LEU A 25 8.91 -22.98 -17.04
CA LEU A 25 9.50 -21.75 -16.50
C LEU A 25 11.01 -21.63 -16.73
N ARG A 26 11.74 -22.75 -16.80
CA ARG A 26 13.12 -22.75 -17.32
C ARG A 26 13.16 -22.27 -18.77
N ALA A 27 12.13 -22.58 -19.56
CA ALA A 27 11.98 -22.06 -20.92
C ALA A 27 11.61 -20.56 -20.93
N HIS A 28 10.78 -20.08 -20.01
CA HIS A 28 10.52 -18.63 -19.83
C HIS A 28 11.79 -17.84 -19.47
N ARG A 29 12.72 -18.43 -18.70
CA ARG A 29 14.04 -17.82 -18.42
C ARG A 29 14.95 -17.71 -19.65
N LEU A 30 14.68 -18.52 -20.68
CA LEU A 30 15.39 -18.52 -21.97
C LEU A 30 14.66 -17.71 -23.06
N GLN A 31 13.45 -17.20 -22.78
CA GLN A 31 12.71 -16.35 -23.70
C GLN A 31 13.32 -14.95 -23.73
N ARG A 32 13.33 -14.34 -24.93
CA ARG A 32 14.04 -13.09 -25.21
C ARG A 32 13.49 -11.96 -24.31
N GLN A 33 14.32 -11.48 -23.40
CA GLN A 33 14.01 -10.28 -22.62
C GLN A 33 13.91 -9.08 -23.59
N GLU A 34 12.75 -8.42 -23.64
CA GLU A 34 12.51 -7.31 -24.59
C GLU A 34 13.25 -6.04 -24.19
N CYS A 35 13.46 -5.88 -22.89
CA CYS A 35 14.00 -4.68 -22.26
C CYS A 35 14.83 -5.10 -21.03
N SER A 36 16.01 -4.50 -20.83
CA SER A 36 16.85 -4.80 -19.66
C SER A 36 16.69 -3.78 -18.54
N PHE A 37 16.83 -4.23 -17.29
CA PHE A 37 16.89 -3.30 -16.16
C PHE A 37 18.22 -2.54 -16.15
N VAL A 38 18.18 -1.25 -15.87
CA VAL A 38 19.36 -0.42 -15.58
C VAL A 38 19.16 0.33 -14.26
N ALA A 39 20.19 0.34 -13.41
CA ALA A 39 20.16 1.10 -12.16
C ALA A 39 19.91 2.59 -12.41
N PHE A 40 19.09 3.23 -11.57
CA PHE A 40 18.62 4.60 -11.81
C PHE A 40 19.74 5.62 -11.88
N ARG A 41 20.79 5.46 -11.04
CA ARG A 41 21.98 6.31 -11.06
C ARG A 41 22.74 6.33 -12.39
N ASN A 42 22.49 5.34 -13.26
CA ASN A 42 23.12 5.22 -14.58
C ASN A 42 22.23 5.76 -15.71
N VAL A 43 21.06 6.34 -15.40
CA VAL A 43 20.14 6.92 -16.39
C VAL A 43 20.47 8.39 -16.61
N SER A 44 20.85 8.77 -17.83
CA SER A 44 21.05 10.17 -18.18
C SER A 44 19.71 10.90 -18.38
N LYS A 45 19.71 12.23 -18.23
CA LYS A 45 18.49 13.05 -18.32
C LYS A 45 17.82 13.02 -19.71
N ASP A 46 18.58 12.66 -20.73
CA ASP A 46 18.12 12.64 -22.13
C ASP A 46 18.16 11.23 -22.73
N ASP A 47 18.14 10.19 -21.89
CA ASP A 47 18.21 8.80 -22.34
C ASP A 47 16.89 8.35 -23.00
N ALA A 48 16.76 8.61 -24.30
CA ALA A 48 15.58 8.26 -25.08
C ALA A 48 15.30 6.75 -25.11
N ASN A 49 16.29 5.90 -24.83
CA ASN A 49 16.17 4.45 -24.84
C ASN A 49 15.67 3.87 -23.50
N VAL A 50 15.57 4.69 -22.46
CA VAL A 50 15.08 4.31 -21.13
C VAL A 50 13.60 4.71 -20.97
N ILE A 51 12.83 3.83 -20.33
CA ILE A 51 11.54 4.17 -19.72
C ILE A 51 11.70 4.11 -18.20
N LEU A 52 11.24 5.15 -17.52
CA LEU A 52 11.13 5.14 -16.06
C LEU A 52 9.79 4.54 -15.67
N VAL A 53 9.78 3.64 -14.70
CA VAL A 53 8.56 3.10 -14.11
C VAL A 53 8.55 3.43 -12.64
N ASP A 54 7.39 3.79 -12.11
CA ASP A 54 7.19 4.16 -10.72
C ASP A 54 8.08 5.31 -10.19
N CYS A 55 8.69 6.05 -11.10
CA CYS A 55 9.43 7.26 -10.79
C CYS A 55 9.40 8.19 -12.00
N SER A 56 9.91 9.40 -11.80
CA SER A 56 10.03 10.36 -12.89
C SER A 56 11.34 11.13 -12.79
N GLN A 57 11.86 11.55 -13.94
CA GLN A 57 12.98 12.46 -14.08
C GLN A 57 12.72 13.37 -15.27
N PRO A 58 13.06 14.67 -15.20
CA PRO A 58 12.98 15.55 -16.36
C PRO A 58 13.75 14.98 -17.56
N GLY A 59 13.14 15.02 -18.75
CA GLY A 59 13.74 14.60 -20.02
C GLY A 59 13.58 13.12 -20.37
N VAL A 60 13.18 12.27 -19.42
CA VAL A 60 12.99 10.83 -19.64
C VAL A 60 11.49 10.47 -19.59
N SER A 61 11.03 9.64 -20.53
CA SER A 61 9.66 9.12 -20.52
C SER A 61 9.40 8.33 -19.23
N SER A 62 8.20 8.46 -18.65
CA SER A 62 7.83 7.74 -17.42
C SER A 62 6.41 7.17 -17.49
N LEU A 63 6.21 6.04 -16.81
CA LEU A 63 4.92 5.46 -16.48
C LEU A 63 4.83 5.31 -14.97
N THR A 64 4.13 6.24 -14.31
CA THR A 64 3.94 6.22 -12.86
C THR A 64 2.61 6.87 -12.47
N HIS A 65 2.02 6.40 -11.38
CA HIS A 65 0.86 7.03 -10.74
C HIS A 65 1.19 8.29 -9.94
N HIS A 66 2.47 8.66 -9.83
CA HIS A 66 2.85 9.77 -8.97
C HIS A 66 2.25 11.06 -9.50
N ARG A 67 1.72 11.88 -8.59
CA ARG A 67 1.23 13.22 -8.92
C ARG A 67 2.30 13.98 -9.68
N THR A 68 1.88 14.76 -10.68
CA THR A 68 2.75 15.60 -11.53
C THR A 68 3.61 14.84 -12.55
N ALA A 69 3.51 13.51 -12.61
CA ALA A 69 4.17 12.75 -13.65
C ALA A 69 3.56 13.08 -15.03
N LYS A 70 4.37 12.87 -16.08
CA LYS A 70 3.94 13.08 -17.48
C LYS A 70 3.41 11.78 -18.10
N THR A 71 2.73 10.97 -17.30
CA THR A 71 2.08 9.75 -17.79
C THR A 71 1.00 10.15 -18.80
N PRO A 72 0.97 9.53 -20.01
CA PRO A 72 -0.06 9.81 -21.02
C PRO A 72 -1.48 9.65 -20.47
N GLY A 73 -2.35 10.62 -20.74
CA GLY A 73 -3.71 10.67 -20.17
C GLY A 73 -4.68 9.63 -20.72
N ASP A 74 -4.35 8.96 -21.82
CA ASP A 74 -5.10 7.85 -22.41
C ASP A 74 -4.74 6.48 -21.82
N LEU A 75 -3.76 6.44 -20.90
CA LEU A 75 -3.44 5.25 -20.11
C LEU A 75 -4.18 5.26 -18.78
N PHE A 76 -4.68 4.10 -18.38
CA PHE A 76 -5.47 3.92 -17.17
C PHE A 76 -4.84 2.88 -16.26
N GLY A 77 -4.70 3.24 -14.99
CA GLY A 77 -4.21 2.36 -13.95
C GLY A 77 -4.04 3.11 -12.64
N ASP A 78 -4.35 2.45 -11.53
CA ASP A 78 -4.12 3.00 -10.20
C ASP A 78 -2.65 2.94 -9.81
N SER A 79 -1.95 1.89 -10.26
CA SER A 79 -0.53 1.65 -9.97
C SER A 79 0.37 1.83 -11.18
N SER A 80 1.67 2.03 -10.96
CA SER A 80 2.67 2.08 -12.02
C SER A 80 2.75 0.74 -12.79
N THR A 81 2.59 -0.39 -12.10
CA THR A 81 2.47 -1.71 -12.72
C THR A 81 1.28 -1.77 -13.68
N GLU A 82 0.11 -1.30 -13.25
CA GLU A 82 -1.10 -1.32 -14.08
C GLU A 82 -0.94 -0.41 -15.32
N LEU A 83 -0.32 0.76 -15.16
CA LEU A 83 -0.01 1.66 -16.28
C LEU A 83 0.93 1.01 -17.31
N VAL A 84 1.94 0.26 -16.87
CA VAL A 84 2.82 -0.49 -17.78
C VAL A 84 2.05 -1.59 -18.51
N ILE A 85 1.18 -2.32 -17.81
CA ILE A 85 0.36 -3.38 -18.40
C ILE A 85 -0.63 -2.80 -19.42
N ASP A 86 -1.32 -1.70 -19.10
CA ASP A 86 -2.24 -1.02 -20.02
C ASP A 86 -1.51 -0.49 -21.26
N ALA A 87 -0.35 0.15 -21.08
CA ALA A 87 0.50 0.60 -22.18
C ALA A 87 0.91 -0.56 -23.09
N ARG A 88 1.25 -1.73 -22.53
CA ARG A 88 1.57 -2.93 -23.32
C ARG A 88 0.37 -3.48 -24.07
N ARG A 89 -0.78 -3.64 -23.39
CA ARG A 89 -2.02 -4.14 -23.99
C ARG A 89 -2.47 -3.26 -25.17
N LYS A 90 -2.24 -1.95 -25.08
CA LYS A 90 -2.53 -0.97 -26.14
C LYS A 90 -1.46 -0.85 -27.22
N GLY A 91 -0.29 -1.48 -27.06
CA GLY A 91 0.86 -1.26 -27.95
C GLY A 91 1.31 0.21 -27.95
N HIS A 92 1.19 0.89 -26.81
CA HIS A 92 1.31 2.33 -26.68
C HIS A 92 2.71 2.84 -27.07
N MET A 93 2.76 3.96 -27.78
CA MET A 93 3.99 4.53 -28.36
C MET A 93 5.06 4.87 -27.31
N ILE A 94 4.67 5.08 -26.05
CA ILE A 94 5.63 5.37 -24.96
C ILE A 94 6.64 4.25 -24.73
N LEU A 95 6.28 3.00 -25.03
CA LEU A 95 7.15 1.83 -24.89
C LEU A 95 7.96 1.56 -26.17
N LYS A 96 7.63 2.21 -27.29
CA LYS A 96 8.28 1.95 -28.58
C LYS A 96 9.73 2.43 -28.56
N GLY A 97 10.65 1.55 -28.96
CA GLY A 97 12.09 1.85 -29.02
C GLY A 97 12.78 1.88 -27.65
N LYS A 98 12.05 1.61 -26.56
CA LYS A 98 12.63 1.49 -25.22
C LYS A 98 13.32 0.14 -25.09
N THR A 99 14.63 0.17 -24.82
CA THR A 99 15.45 -1.04 -24.65
C THR A 99 15.86 -1.26 -23.20
N ARG A 100 15.67 -0.25 -22.35
CA ARG A 100 15.99 -0.29 -20.92
C ARG A 100 14.86 0.28 -20.06
N VAL A 101 14.71 -0.26 -18.85
CA VAL A 101 13.78 0.22 -17.83
C VAL A 101 14.52 0.54 -16.54
N SER A 102 14.07 1.56 -15.82
CA SER A 102 14.64 1.94 -14.53
C SER A 102 13.59 2.47 -13.56
N VAL A 103 13.91 2.43 -12.28
CA VAL A 103 13.13 2.94 -11.15
C VAL A 103 14.10 3.34 -10.03
N ASN A 104 13.77 4.37 -9.24
CA ASN A 104 14.71 4.99 -8.29
C ASN A 104 14.60 4.48 -6.84
N HIS A 105 13.71 3.53 -6.59
CA HIS A 105 13.52 2.91 -5.28
C HIS A 105 13.00 1.48 -5.47
N PHE A 106 13.05 0.67 -4.41
CA PHE A 106 12.54 -0.70 -4.43
C PHE A 106 11.31 -0.83 -3.53
N ASP A 107 10.20 -1.20 -4.13
CA ASP A 107 9.01 -1.73 -3.47
C ASP A 107 8.28 -2.70 -4.42
N ILE A 108 7.09 -3.16 -4.03
CA ILE A 108 6.33 -4.15 -4.80
C ILE A 108 5.83 -3.59 -6.14
N ASP A 109 5.34 -2.35 -6.19
CA ASP A 109 4.83 -1.76 -7.45
C ASP A 109 5.98 -1.42 -8.41
N GLY A 110 7.08 -0.86 -7.90
CA GLY A 110 8.32 -0.69 -8.64
C GLY A 110 8.87 -2.01 -9.18
N PHE A 111 8.91 -3.07 -8.37
CA PHE A 111 9.39 -4.38 -8.82
C PHE A 111 8.50 -5.00 -9.91
N LEU A 112 7.19 -5.00 -9.70
CA LEU A 112 6.23 -5.58 -10.64
C LEU A 112 6.14 -4.76 -11.94
N SER A 113 6.29 -3.43 -11.88
CA SER A 113 6.32 -2.58 -13.06
C SER A 113 7.59 -2.79 -13.90
N VAL A 114 8.76 -3.02 -13.26
CA VAL A 114 9.99 -3.44 -13.96
C VAL A 114 9.81 -4.83 -14.59
N LEU A 115 9.25 -5.81 -13.87
CA LEU A 115 8.95 -7.12 -14.46
C LEU A 115 7.99 -6.99 -15.64
N ALA A 116 6.91 -6.22 -15.48
CA ALA A 116 5.95 -5.98 -16.55
C ALA A 116 6.62 -5.32 -17.77
N ALA A 117 7.53 -4.36 -17.56
CA ALA A 117 8.25 -3.69 -18.63
C ALA A 117 9.29 -4.60 -19.33
N THR A 118 9.81 -5.63 -18.67
CA THR A 118 10.89 -6.49 -19.21
C THR A 118 10.39 -7.85 -19.74
N ARG A 119 9.21 -8.30 -19.32
CA ARG A 119 8.69 -9.66 -19.54
C ARG A 119 7.25 -9.67 -20.04
N SER A 120 7.07 -9.47 -21.34
CA SER A 120 5.75 -9.50 -22.00
C SER A 120 5.05 -10.86 -21.86
N ASP A 121 5.82 -11.94 -21.85
CA ASP A 121 5.34 -13.30 -21.62
C ASP A 121 4.65 -13.43 -20.26
N LEU A 122 5.24 -12.86 -19.21
CA LEU A 122 4.63 -12.85 -17.88
C LEU A 122 3.42 -11.94 -17.81
N VAL A 123 3.45 -10.77 -18.45
CA VAL A 123 2.27 -9.86 -18.49
C VAL A 123 1.08 -10.53 -19.18
N ASN A 124 1.31 -11.20 -20.31
CA ASN A 124 0.25 -11.85 -21.07
C ASN A 124 -0.41 -12.98 -20.27
N GLN A 125 0.35 -13.68 -19.42
CA GLN A 125 -0.16 -14.81 -18.66
C GLN A 125 -0.64 -14.44 -17.25
N TYR A 126 0.02 -13.48 -16.59
CA TYR A 126 -0.13 -13.17 -15.16
C TYR A 126 -0.41 -11.69 -14.89
N GLY A 127 -0.79 -10.88 -15.89
CA GLY A 127 -1.04 -9.45 -15.72
C GLY A 127 -2.04 -9.12 -14.60
N GLU A 128 -3.11 -9.89 -14.46
CA GLU A 128 -4.08 -9.70 -13.37
C GLU A 128 -3.49 -9.98 -11.98
N LEU A 129 -2.59 -10.96 -11.87
CA LEU A 129 -1.84 -11.22 -10.63
C LEU A 129 -0.97 -10.01 -10.28
N PHE A 130 -0.28 -9.43 -11.27
CA PHE A 130 0.58 -8.26 -11.06
C PHE A 130 -0.24 -7.05 -10.60
N ILE A 131 -1.39 -6.79 -11.20
CA ILE A 131 -2.30 -5.70 -10.78
C ILE A 131 -2.77 -5.92 -9.34
N GLN A 132 -3.23 -7.13 -9.00
CA GLN A 132 -3.66 -7.43 -7.62
C GLN A 132 -2.52 -7.34 -6.61
N ALA A 133 -1.31 -7.80 -6.96
CA ALA A 133 -0.15 -7.75 -6.09
C ALA A 133 0.38 -6.31 -5.91
N ALA A 134 0.39 -5.49 -6.95
CA ALA A 134 0.72 -4.07 -6.85
C ALA A 134 -0.29 -3.34 -5.94
N LYS A 135 -1.58 -3.67 -6.09
CA LYS A 135 -2.65 -3.12 -5.26
C LYS A 135 -2.49 -3.46 -3.76
N ILE A 136 -2.15 -4.71 -3.45
CA ILE A 136 -1.84 -5.13 -2.07
C ILE A 136 -0.54 -4.49 -1.60
N GLY A 137 0.51 -4.49 -2.42
CA GLY A 137 1.85 -4.03 -2.03
C GLY A 137 1.88 -2.55 -1.67
N ASP A 138 1.35 -1.71 -2.56
CA ASP A 138 1.51 -0.26 -2.49
C ASP A 138 0.33 0.43 -1.78
N PHE A 139 -0.91 0.09 -2.14
CA PHE A 139 -2.11 0.65 -1.49
C PHE A 139 -2.51 -0.09 -0.21
N ARG A 140 -1.89 -1.24 0.09
CA ARG A 140 -2.25 -2.13 1.20
C ARG A 140 -3.70 -2.63 1.09
N GLU A 141 -4.26 -2.64 -0.12
CA GLU A 141 -5.65 -3.02 -0.38
C GLU A 141 -5.77 -4.51 -0.70
N PHE A 142 -5.98 -5.30 0.35
CA PHE A 142 -6.25 -6.73 0.23
C PHE A 142 -7.76 -7.01 0.28
N ASP A 143 -8.31 -7.56 -0.81
CA ASP A 143 -9.72 -7.93 -0.89
C ASP A 143 -9.98 -9.30 -0.22
N PHE A 144 -10.23 -9.27 1.08
CA PHE A 144 -10.46 -10.47 1.85
C PHE A 144 -11.78 -11.18 1.51
N ASP A 145 -12.76 -10.48 0.93
CA ASP A 145 -14.01 -11.11 0.48
C ASP A 145 -13.78 -12.01 -0.73
N LYS A 146 -13.04 -11.52 -1.72
CA LYS A 146 -12.61 -12.33 -2.87
C LYS A 146 -11.72 -13.49 -2.43
N PHE A 147 -10.86 -13.26 -1.44
CA PHE A 147 -10.06 -14.33 -0.85
C PHE A 147 -10.92 -15.47 -0.29
N LEU A 148 -11.95 -15.15 0.51
CA LEU A 148 -12.86 -16.15 1.10
C LEU A 148 -13.69 -16.87 0.04
N LYS A 149 -14.09 -16.17 -1.03
CA LYS A 149 -14.75 -16.77 -2.21
C LYS A 149 -13.84 -17.71 -3.01
N GLY A 150 -12.56 -17.76 -2.67
CA GLY A 150 -11.62 -18.69 -3.28
C GLY A 150 -10.95 -18.15 -4.55
N GLU A 151 -11.02 -16.85 -4.82
CA GLU A 151 -10.39 -16.26 -6.00
C GLU A 151 -8.87 -16.49 -5.99
N LYS A 152 -8.41 -17.33 -6.93
CA LYS A 152 -7.03 -17.79 -7.00
C LYS A 152 -6.04 -16.64 -7.11
N VAL A 153 -6.35 -15.64 -7.94
CA VAL A 153 -5.48 -14.48 -8.18
C VAL A 153 -5.22 -13.68 -6.90
N VAL A 154 -6.23 -13.49 -6.06
CA VAL A 154 -6.11 -12.74 -4.80
C VAL A 154 -5.26 -13.50 -3.78
N LYS A 155 -5.43 -14.83 -3.69
CA LYS A 155 -4.59 -15.69 -2.84
C LYS A 155 -3.13 -15.67 -3.26
N GLN A 156 -2.89 -15.77 -4.57
CA GLN A 156 -1.55 -15.72 -5.14
C GLN A 156 -0.91 -14.34 -4.97
N ALA A 157 -1.67 -13.27 -5.14
CA ALA A 157 -1.19 -11.90 -4.95
C ALA A 157 -0.72 -11.67 -3.52
N LEU A 158 -1.53 -12.07 -2.52
CA LEU A 158 -1.12 -11.95 -1.12
C LEU A 158 0.15 -12.78 -0.84
N ALA A 159 0.22 -14.02 -1.32
CA ALA A 159 1.41 -14.87 -1.13
C ALA A 159 2.66 -14.28 -1.80
N LEU A 160 2.52 -13.66 -2.97
CA LEU A 160 3.61 -12.98 -3.65
C LEU A 160 4.08 -11.75 -2.87
N CYS A 161 3.17 -10.92 -2.36
CA CYS A 161 3.51 -9.75 -1.55
C CYS A 161 4.27 -10.15 -0.28
N THR A 162 3.78 -11.14 0.47
CA THR A 162 4.44 -11.56 1.72
C THR A 162 5.76 -12.29 1.47
N LEU A 163 5.88 -13.01 0.35
CA LEU A 163 7.17 -13.53 -0.13
C LEU A 163 8.17 -12.39 -0.36
N LEU A 164 7.79 -11.37 -1.13
CA LEU A 164 8.67 -10.24 -1.46
C LEU A 164 9.09 -9.47 -0.20
N ASN A 165 8.14 -9.13 0.67
CA ASN A 165 8.42 -8.47 1.95
C ASN A 165 9.40 -9.28 2.81
N THR A 166 9.16 -10.59 2.94
CA THR A 166 10.01 -11.45 3.76
C THR A 166 11.40 -11.60 3.17
N LEU A 167 11.52 -11.81 1.85
CA LEU A 167 12.81 -11.86 1.18
C LEU A 167 13.60 -10.56 1.36
N GLU A 168 12.92 -9.41 1.27
CA GLU A 168 13.56 -8.11 1.47
C GLU A 168 14.10 -7.98 2.89
N ARG A 169 13.25 -8.20 3.91
CA ARG A 169 13.64 -8.14 5.33
C ARG A 169 14.76 -9.12 5.69
N CYS A 170 14.81 -10.30 5.07
CA CYS A 170 15.82 -11.30 5.35
C CYS A 170 17.18 -11.00 4.71
N LYS A 171 17.21 -10.30 3.57
CA LYS A 171 18.43 -10.12 2.77
C LYS A 171 18.99 -8.70 2.80
N PHE A 172 18.17 -7.71 3.18
CA PHE A 172 18.51 -6.30 3.08
C PHE A 172 18.12 -5.53 4.34
N SER A 173 18.58 -4.28 4.41
CA SER A 173 18.09 -3.31 5.39
C SER A 173 16.59 -3.05 5.17
N LYS A 174 15.95 -2.48 6.20
CA LYS A 174 14.53 -2.14 6.13
C LYS A 174 14.24 -1.20 4.95
N PRO A 175 13.01 -1.17 4.44
CA PRO A 175 12.62 -0.23 3.39
C PRO A 175 13.04 1.21 3.73
N PHE A 176 13.50 1.96 2.73
CA PHE A 176 14.04 3.32 2.85
C PHE A 176 15.37 3.45 3.63
N GLU A 177 15.97 2.34 4.03
CA GLU A 177 17.31 2.29 4.60
C GLU A 177 18.24 1.56 3.61
N GLY A 178 19.40 2.13 3.28
CA GLY A 178 20.41 1.48 2.43
C GLY A 178 20.32 1.81 0.93
N ASP A 179 20.97 0.97 0.10
CA ASP A 179 21.07 1.12 -1.36
C ASP A 179 20.16 0.10 -2.08
N ASP A 180 19.07 0.61 -2.65
CA ASP A 180 18.09 -0.18 -3.40
C ASP A 180 18.66 -0.75 -4.71
N ASP A 181 19.70 -0.16 -5.31
CA ASP A 181 20.27 -0.65 -6.57
C ASP A 181 20.77 -2.10 -6.44
N ARG A 182 21.18 -2.50 -5.24
CA ARG A 182 21.67 -3.85 -4.95
C ARG A 182 20.55 -4.90 -4.88
N LYS A 183 19.30 -4.51 -4.67
CA LYS A 183 18.14 -5.42 -4.55
C LYS A 183 17.77 -6.00 -5.92
N TRP A 184 17.78 -5.18 -6.95
CA TRP A 184 17.34 -5.53 -8.31
C TRP A 184 17.92 -6.81 -8.90
N PRO A 185 19.25 -7.00 -9.01
CA PRO A 185 19.81 -8.22 -9.60
C PRO A 185 19.47 -9.47 -8.79
N ILE A 186 19.24 -9.34 -7.47
CA ILE A 186 18.88 -10.46 -6.60
C ILE A 186 17.41 -10.84 -6.80
N PHE A 187 16.49 -9.90 -6.74
CA PHE A 187 15.05 -10.16 -6.90
C PHE A 187 14.69 -10.58 -8.33
N LEU A 188 15.29 -9.97 -9.36
CA LEU A 188 15.06 -10.36 -10.75
C LEU A 188 15.59 -11.78 -11.06
N ALA A 189 16.48 -12.32 -10.23
CA ALA A 189 17.03 -13.67 -10.37
C ALA A 189 16.43 -14.69 -9.39
N GLU A 190 15.54 -14.27 -8.47
CA GLU A 190 15.01 -15.11 -7.39
C GLU A 190 13.99 -16.11 -7.92
N GLN A 191 14.32 -17.41 -7.87
CA GLN A 191 13.51 -18.45 -8.47
C GLN A 191 12.18 -18.63 -7.74
N GLU A 192 12.16 -18.47 -6.40
CA GLU A 192 10.93 -18.61 -5.62
C GLU A 192 9.87 -17.58 -6.03
N VAL A 193 10.29 -16.38 -6.46
CA VAL A 193 9.39 -15.34 -6.99
C VAL A 193 8.72 -15.80 -8.28
N TYR A 194 9.48 -16.33 -9.24
CA TYR A 194 8.91 -16.83 -10.49
C TYR A 194 8.03 -18.08 -10.28
N ASP A 195 8.41 -18.96 -9.36
CA ASP A 195 7.60 -20.13 -9.01
C ASP A 195 6.27 -19.68 -8.37
N ALA A 196 6.30 -18.67 -7.49
CA ALA A 196 5.10 -18.08 -6.90
C ALA A 196 4.19 -17.41 -7.93
N ILE A 197 4.76 -16.65 -8.88
CA ILE A 197 4.02 -16.06 -10.01
C ILE A 197 3.31 -17.16 -10.82
N ALA A 198 3.99 -18.28 -11.07
CA ALA A 198 3.41 -19.43 -11.76
C ALA A 198 2.42 -20.24 -10.90
N GLY A 199 2.25 -19.86 -9.63
CA GLY A 199 1.26 -20.41 -8.72
C GLY A 199 1.74 -21.51 -7.80
N ALA A 200 3.05 -21.72 -7.68
CA ALA A 200 3.58 -22.46 -6.55
C ALA A 200 3.29 -21.71 -5.25
N VAL A 201 3.02 -22.44 -4.17
CA VAL A 201 2.91 -21.84 -2.84
C VAL A 201 4.34 -21.61 -2.34
N PRO A 202 4.77 -20.36 -2.12
CA PRO A 202 6.10 -20.09 -1.58
C PRO A 202 6.20 -20.62 -0.16
N LYS A 203 7.41 -21.01 0.26
CA LYS A 203 7.67 -21.32 1.67
C LYS A 203 8.00 -20.05 2.42
N THR A 204 8.81 -19.20 1.80
CA THR A 204 9.17 -17.90 2.33
C THR A 204 7.94 -16.98 2.35
N GLY A 205 7.71 -16.28 3.46
CA GLY A 205 6.59 -15.34 3.61
C GLY A 205 5.27 -15.96 4.06
N MET A 206 5.22 -17.27 4.35
CA MET A 206 3.99 -17.91 4.85
C MET A 206 3.61 -17.49 6.26
N GLU A 207 4.59 -17.17 7.12
CA GLU A 207 4.31 -16.66 8.48
C GLU A 207 3.57 -15.31 8.44
N GLU A 208 4.05 -14.37 7.61
CA GLU A 208 3.41 -13.07 7.37
C GLU A 208 2.05 -13.24 6.65
N TYR A 209 1.96 -14.17 5.70
CA TYR A 209 0.68 -14.52 5.06
C TYR A 209 -0.36 -14.95 6.09
N GLU A 210 -0.01 -15.86 6.99
CA GLU A 210 -0.90 -16.31 8.06
C GLU A 210 -1.22 -15.19 9.06
N GLU A 211 -0.27 -14.31 9.36
CA GLU A 211 -0.50 -13.13 10.19
C GLU A 211 -1.56 -12.21 9.58
N VAL A 212 -1.47 -11.92 8.27
CA VAL A 212 -2.48 -11.14 7.55
C VAL A 212 -3.85 -11.79 7.67
N LEU A 213 -3.95 -13.11 7.45
CA LEU A 213 -5.23 -13.82 7.55
C LEU A 213 -5.79 -13.84 8.98
N ARG A 214 -4.94 -13.97 10.00
CA ARG A 214 -5.36 -13.84 11.41
C ARG A 214 -5.91 -12.45 11.69
N GLY A 215 -5.22 -11.40 11.24
CA GLY A 215 -5.69 -10.02 11.37
C GLY A 215 -7.04 -9.79 10.69
N CYS A 216 -7.23 -10.31 9.47
CA CYS A 216 -8.49 -10.21 8.75
C CYS A 216 -9.64 -10.91 9.48
N LYS A 217 -9.38 -12.04 10.15
CA LYS A 217 -10.40 -12.73 10.96
C LYS A 217 -10.80 -11.91 12.19
N ILE A 218 -9.82 -11.30 12.88
CA ILE A 218 -10.08 -10.41 14.03
C ILE A 218 -10.99 -9.25 13.60
N LEU A 219 -10.68 -8.62 12.46
CA LEU A 219 -11.44 -7.46 11.97
C LEU A 219 -12.88 -7.78 11.56
N ARG A 220 -13.19 -9.05 11.29
CA ARG A 220 -14.55 -9.51 10.93
C ARG A 220 -15.34 -10.05 12.10
N ASP A 221 -14.72 -10.24 13.26
CA ASP A 221 -15.40 -10.69 14.46
C ASP A 221 -16.05 -9.48 15.16
N PRO A 222 -17.38 -9.31 15.09
CA PRO A 222 -18.05 -8.16 15.69
C PRO A 222 -18.02 -8.19 17.22
N SER A 223 -17.63 -9.31 17.84
CA SER A 223 -17.41 -9.38 19.29
C SER A 223 -16.05 -8.82 19.71
N VAL A 224 -15.13 -8.63 18.75
CA VAL A 224 -13.75 -8.19 18.99
C VAL A 224 -13.46 -6.84 18.34
N THR A 225 -14.00 -6.58 17.15
CA THR A 225 -13.74 -5.35 16.37
C THR A 225 -15.04 -4.65 16.00
N THR A 226 -15.06 -3.32 16.16
CA THR A 226 -16.12 -2.46 15.63
C THR A 226 -15.58 -1.58 14.50
N ILE A 227 -16.35 -1.44 13.42
CA ILE A 227 -15.99 -0.61 12.27
C ILE A 227 -17.11 0.40 12.03
N THR A 228 -16.78 1.69 12.10
CA THR A 228 -17.70 2.80 11.84
C THR A 228 -17.24 3.56 10.61
N ARG A 229 -18.17 3.95 9.72
CA ARG A 229 -17.86 4.69 8.49
C ARG A 229 -18.52 6.06 8.49
N TYR A 230 -17.74 7.08 8.15
CA TYR A 230 -18.15 8.46 7.97
C TYR A 230 -17.87 8.85 6.51
N GLU A 231 -18.79 8.46 5.63
CA GLU A 231 -18.64 8.62 4.17
C GLU A 231 -18.56 10.09 3.74
N ASP A 232 -19.19 11.01 4.49
CA ASP A 232 -19.18 12.45 4.24
C ASP A 232 -17.79 13.08 4.32
N VAL A 233 -16.83 12.40 4.96
CA VAL A 233 -15.44 12.83 5.08
C VAL A 233 -14.43 11.76 4.66
N GLY A 234 -14.90 10.62 4.14
CA GLY A 234 -14.04 9.50 3.74
C GLY A 234 -13.24 8.89 4.89
N LEU A 235 -13.80 8.89 6.11
CA LEU A 235 -13.17 8.34 7.32
C LEU A 235 -13.76 6.98 7.65
N VAL A 236 -12.89 6.01 7.94
CA VAL A 236 -13.24 4.77 8.63
C VAL A 236 -12.59 4.74 10.00
N VAL A 237 -13.37 4.34 11.01
CA VAL A 237 -12.90 4.13 12.38
C VAL A 237 -12.89 2.64 12.66
N ILE A 238 -11.74 2.12 13.06
CA ILE A 238 -11.53 0.70 13.38
C ILE A 238 -11.18 0.60 14.86
N ASP A 239 -12.08 0.04 15.67
CA ASP A 239 -11.85 -0.25 17.09
C ASP A 239 -11.48 -1.72 17.25
N THR A 240 -10.23 -2.02 17.56
CA THR A 240 -9.69 -3.39 17.61
C THR A 240 -8.64 -3.49 18.71
N PRO A 241 -8.52 -4.58 19.49
CA PRO A 241 -7.73 -4.58 20.73
C PRO A 241 -6.23 -4.32 20.52
N ASN A 242 -5.66 -4.80 19.41
CA ASN A 242 -4.23 -4.76 19.16
C ASN A 242 -3.90 -4.24 17.76
N PRO A 243 -2.72 -3.62 17.57
CA PRO A 243 -2.19 -3.30 16.25
C PRO A 243 -2.11 -4.54 15.36
N LEU A 244 -2.53 -4.38 14.11
CA LEU A 244 -2.57 -5.46 13.12
C LEU A 244 -1.67 -5.13 11.93
N HIS A 245 -1.29 -6.16 11.18
CA HIS A 245 -0.58 -6.02 9.90
C HIS A 245 -1.35 -5.13 8.91
N TYR A 246 -0.67 -4.27 8.15
CA TYR A 246 -1.33 -3.29 7.28
C TYR A 246 -2.27 -3.89 6.22
N TYR A 247 -1.85 -4.96 5.54
CA TYR A 247 -2.71 -5.66 4.57
C TYR A 247 -4.02 -6.16 5.21
N ALA A 248 -3.99 -6.56 6.48
CA ALA A 248 -5.20 -6.90 7.20
C ALA A 248 -6.01 -5.64 7.56
N LEU A 249 -5.36 -4.66 8.21
CA LEU A 249 -6.01 -3.43 8.66
C LEU A 249 -6.75 -2.70 7.53
N PHE A 250 -6.13 -2.60 6.35
CA PHE A 250 -6.71 -1.87 5.23
C PHE A 250 -7.67 -2.72 4.38
N SER A 251 -7.75 -4.04 4.60
CA SER A 251 -8.73 -4.90 3.93
C SER A 251 -10.18 -4.50 4.21
N VAL A 252 -10.43 -3.80 5.33
CA VAL A 252 -11.76 -3.32 5.71
C VAL A 252 -11.97 -1.83 5.46
N CYS A 253 -11.00 -1.11 4.88
CA CYS A 253 -11.13 0.34 4.71
C CYS A 253 -12.07 0.72 3.55
N GLY A 254 -12.20 -0.12 2.52
CA GLY A 254 -13.00 0.18 1.34
C GLY A 254 -12.52 1.49 0.67
N ALA A 255 -13.47 2.36 0.31
CA ALA A 255 -13.19 3.65 -0.34
C ALA A 255 -12.75 4.77 0.64
N ALA A 256 -12.68 4.51 1.94
CA ALA A 256 -12.24 5.52 2.90
C ALA A 256 -10.78 5.90 2.62
N ASP A 257 -10.48 7.19 2.64
CA ASP A 257 -9.15 7.75 2.42
C ASP A 257 -8.42 8.04 3.75
N ILE A 258 -9.16 8.03 4.86
CA ILE A 258 -8.69 8.33 6.20
C ILE A 258 -9.06 7.16 7.11
N VAL A 259 -8.11 6.74 7.94
CA VAL A 259 -8.29 5.64 8.90
C VAL A 259 -7.95 6.16 10.29
N LEU A 260 -8.91 6.11 11.21
CA LEU A 260 -8.66 6.19 12.64
C LEU A 260 -8.67 4.77 13.20
N THR A 261 -7.54 4.29 13.73
CA THR A 261 -7.51 3.01 14.44
C THR A 261 -7.42 3.27 15.93
N LYS A 262 -8.33 2.65 16.69
CA LYS A 262 -8.41 2.68 18.14
C LYS A 262 -8.03 1.31 18.67
N TYR A 263 -7.11 1.29 19.62
CA TYR A 263 -6.66 0.09 20.30
C TYR A 263 -6.94 0.15 21.80
N SER A 264 -6.89 -1.02 22.44
CA SER A 264 -6.99 -1.14 23.90
C SER A 264 -6.03 -0.19 24.61
N SER A 265 -6.45 0.27 25.79
CA SER A 265 -5.71 1.20 26.64
C SER A 265 -5.54 2.58 25.99
N ASN A 266 -6.57 3.08 25.33
CA ASN A 266 -6.63 4.43 24.75
C ASN A 266 -5.46 4.76 23.80
N ARG A 267 -5.10 3.81 22.94
CA ARG A 267 -4.01 3.99 21.97
C ARG A 267 -4.61 4.25 20.59
N TYR A 268 -4.14 5.30 19.90
CA TYR A 268 -4.77 5.76 18.67
C TYR A 268 -3.74 6.10 17.59
N GLU A 269 -4.10 5.83 16.34
CA GLU A 269 -3.39 6.31 15.16
C GLU A 269 -4.40 6.83 14.12
N VAL A 270 -4.12 7.99 13.52
CA VAL A 270 -4.88 8.54 12.39
C VAL A 270 -3.96 8.57 11.17
N GLU A 271 -4.36 7.93 10.08
CA GLU A 271 -3.57 7.84 8.85
C GLU A 271 -4.39 8.32 7.65
N GLN A 272 -3.80 9.16 6.81
CA GLN A 272 -4.33 9.47 5.48
C GLN A 272 -3.66 8.56 4.46
N ARG A 273 -4.45 7.65 3.87
CA ARG A 273 -3.97 6.52 3.05
C ARG A 273 -3.25 6.97 1.79
N TYR A 274 -2.34 6.12 1.32
CA TYR A 274 -1.51 6.37 0.13
C TYR A 274 -2.32 6.67 -1.14
N THR A 275 -3.57 6.20 -1.25
CA THR A 275 -4.51 6.53 -2.34
C THR A 275 -4.65 8.04 -2.56
N THR A 276 -4.50 8.86 -1.52
CA THR A 276 -4.56 10.33 -1.62
C THR A 276 -3.21 10.98 -1.95
N TYR A 277 -2.10 10.23 -1.97
CA TYR A 277 -0.78 10.73 -2.37
C TYR A 277 -0.55 10.68 -3.88
N VAL A 278 -1.16 9.70 -4.56
CA VAL A 278 -1.00 9.44 -6.00
C VAL A 278 -2.20 9.89 -6.83
N GLU A 279 -2.09 9.80 -8.15
CA GLU A 279 -3.20 9.95 -9.09
C GLU A 279 -4.00 8.64 -9.19
N TYR A 280 -4.75 8.32 -8.13
CA TYR A 280 -5.64 7.16 -8.09
C TYR A 280 -6.84 7.34 -9.05
N GLN A 281 -7.07 6.41 -9.98
CA GLN A 281 -7.98 6.59 -11.11
C GLN A 281 -9.29 5.79 -11.00
N SER A 282 -9.29 4.68 -10.26
CA SER A 282 -10.46 3.79 -10.16
C SER A 282 -11.62 4.37 -9.36
N ARG A 283 -11.37 5.38 -8.52
CA ARG A 283 -12.41 6.14 -7.83
C ARG A 283 -11.95 7.57 -7.48
N PRO A 284 -12.91 8.47 -7.24
CA PRO A 284 -12.64 9.75 -6.59
C PRO A 284 -11.96 9.58 -5.24
N THR A 285 -11.16 10.58 -4.87
CA THR A 285 -10.47 10.67 -3.56
C THR A 285 -10.73 12.03 -2.92
N PHE A 286 -10.69 12.07 -1.58
CA PHE A 286 -10.65 13.34 -0.86
C PHE A 286 -9.24 13.97 -0.92
N PRO A 287 -9.11 15.31 -0.97
CA PRO A 287 -7.81 15.95 -0.83
C PRO A 287 -7.29 15.83 0.60
N ARG A 288 -5.96 15.73 0.74
CA ARG A 288 -5.33 15.60 2.05
C ARG A 288 -5.48 16.88 2.88
N ILE A 289 -5.78 16.70 4.17
CA ILE A 289 -5.84 17.77 5.17
C ILE A 289 -4.60 17.71 6.07
N CYS A 290 -4.02 18.87 6.37
CA CYS A 290 -2.84 19.03 7.20
C CYS A 290 -3.17 18.88 8.68
N MET A 291 -2.89 17.72 9.25
CA MET A 291 -3.25 17.37 10.63
C MET A 291 -2.46 18.12 11.72
N SER A 292 -1.63 19.12 11.39
CA SER A 292 -0.86 19.89 12.39
C SER A 292 -1.75 20.70 13.35
N ASN A 293 -2.92 21.17 12.89
CA ASN A 293 -3.90 21.81 13.77
C ASN A 293 -4.54 20.78 14.72
N LEU A 294 -4.87 19.59 14.20
CA LEU A 294 -5.40 18.48 15.00
C LEU A 294 -4.40 18.05 16.08
N ALA A 295 -3.12 17.85 15.73
CA ALA A 295 -2.08 17.48 16.68
C ALA A 295 -1.94 18.52 17.80
N ARG A 296 -1.92 19.82 17.47
CA ARG A 296 -1.87 20.91 18.47
C ARG A 296 -3.10 20.92 19.38
N PHE A 297 -4.29 20.73 18.80
CA PHE A 297 -5.53 20.66 19.56
C PHE A 297 -5.52 19.47 20.52
N LEU A 298 -5.16 18.28 20.05
CA LEU A 298 -5.05 17.09 20.88
C LEU A 298 -4.00 17.27 21.99
N GLN A 299 -2.85 17.89 21.69
CA GLN A 299 -1.85 18.21 22.72
C GLN A 299 -2.45 19.08 23.83
N ALA A 300 -3.14 20.16 23.47
CA ALA A 300 -3.72 21.09 24.44
C ALA A 300 -4.79 20.44 25.34
N ASN A 301 -5.50 19.43 24.84
CA ASN A 301 -6.64 18.83 25.52
C ASN A 301 -6.36 17.43 26.12
N SER A 302 -5.18 16.85 25.90
CA SER A 302 -4.86 15.49 26.37
C SER A 302 -3.42 15.30 26.84
N SER A 303 -2.73 16.40 27.16
CA SER A 303 -1.35 16.38 27.66
C SER A 303 -1.22 15.40 28.84
N GLN A 304 -0.43 14.34 28.64
CA GLN A 304 -0.18 13.32 29.65
C GLN A 304 1.32 13.02 29.74
N GLY A 305 1.93 13.43 30.86
CA GLY A 305 3.34 13.16 31.17
C GLY A 305 4.29 13.63 30.07
N ASP A 306 5.19 12.73 29.66
CA ASP A 306 6.22 12.97 28.62
C ASP A 306 5.73 12.65 27.20
N CYS A 307 4.42 12.56 26.96
CA CYS A 307 3.88 12.23 25.64
C CYS A 307 3.45 13.46 24.85
N ILE A 308 3.74 13.46 23.55
CA ILE A 308 3.35 14.50 22.61
C ILE A 308 2.66 13.95 21.37
N TRP A 309 1.63 14.66 20.90
CA TRP A 309 0.98 14.36 19.63
C TRP A 309 1.86 14.85 18.48
N ARG A 310 2.29 13.93 17.63
CA ARG A 310 3.05 14.23 16.41
C ARG A 310 2.22 13.91 15.19
N THR A 311 2.52 14.63 14.11
CA THR A 311 1.99 14.34 12.79
C THR A 311 3.08 14.53 11.75
N ASP A 312 3.05 13.70 10.72
CA ASP A 312 3.79 13.92 9.49
C ASP A 312 3.23 15.10 8.70
N ARG A 313 4.00 15.56 7.71
CA ARG A 313 3.51 16.54 6.73
C ARG A 313 2.49 15.86 5.83
N PHE A 314 1.45 16.59 5.44
CA PHE A 314 0.42 16.03 4.55
C PHE A 314 0.92 15.68 3.14
N VAL A 315 2.11 16.17 2.76
CA VAL A 315 2.78 15.84 1.50
C VAL A 315 3.66 14.58 1.60
N ASP A 316 3.79 13.99 2.78
CA ASP A 316 4.40 12.67 2.92
C ASP A 316 3.39 11.61 2.43
N SER A 317 3.85 10.42 2.05
CA SER A 317 2.99 9.48 1.31
C SER A 317 1.93 8.75 2.15
N GLY A 318 2.16 8.62 3.45
CA GLY A 318 1.18 8.11 4.43
C GLY A 318 1.30 8.90 5.72
N PRO A 319 0.82 10.16 5.77
CA PRO A 319 0.93 11.01 6.93
C PRO A 319 0.19 10.39 8.10
N LEU A 320 0.96 10.15 9.17
CA LEU A 320 0.49 9.52 10.39
C LEU A 320 0.43 10.56 11.50
N LEU A 321 -0.71 10.62 12.21
CA LEU A 321 -0.87 11.35 13.47
C LEU A 321 -1.02 10.36 14.62
N ARG A 322 -0.24 10.56 15.68
CA ARG A 322 -0.17 9.63 16.80
C ARG A 322 0.51 10.25 18.02
N LEU A 323 0.31 9.62 19.17
CA LEU A 323 1.02 9.96 20.39
C LEU A 323 2.42 9.31 20.40
N GLU A 324 3.43 10.06 20.83
CA GLU A 324 4.83 9.65 20.95
C GLU A 324 5.44 10.13 22.26
N LYS A 325 6.55 9.54 22.72
CA LYS A 325 7.32 10.12 23.83
C LYS A 325 8.16 11.29 23.34
N ALA A 326 8.19 12.40 24.08
CA ALA A 326 9.02 13.55 23.76
C ALA A 326 10.52 13.19 23.86
N SER A 327 10.86 12.29 24.79
CA SER A 327 12.21 11.74 24.97
C SER A 327 12.67 10.78 23.87
N THR A 328 11.76 10.25 23.03
CA THR A 328 12.15 9.35 21.94
C THR A 328 12.40 10.12 20.63
N PRO A 329 13.40 9.73 19.82
CA PRO A 329 13.52 10.22 18.45
C PRO A 329 12.23 10.01 17.66
N ASN A 330 12.00 10.86 16.66
CA ASN A 330 10.93 10.65 15.68
C ASN A 330 11.06 9.25 15.05
N LEU A 331 9.93 8.64 14.71
CA LEU A 331 9.92 7.44 13.90
C LEU A 331 10.73 7.64 12.61
N THR A 332 11.58 6.66 12.28
CA THR A 332 12.26 6.65 10.98
C THR A 332 11.24 6.46 9.86
N LYS A 333 11.61 6.77 8.61
CA LYS A 333 10.74 6.49 7.46
C LYS A 333 10.36 5.00 7.40
N ALA A 334 11.31 4.10 7.66
CA ALA A 334 11.04 2.66 7.74
C ALA A 334 9.97 2.32 8.80
N GLN A 335 10.04 2.92 10.00
CA GLN A 335 9.06 2.67 11.06
C GLN A 335 7.67 3.25 10.76
N ARG A 336 7.60 4.41 10.10
CA ARG A 336 6.32 4.99 9.66
C ARG A 336 5.61 4.13 8.62
N TYR A 337 6.37 3.46 7.75
CA TYR A 337 5.83 2.62 6.68
C TYR A 337 5.66 1.15 7.07
N GLY A 338 6.42 0.69 8.08
CA GLY A 338 6.29 -0.65 8.66
C GLY A 338 4.95 -0.84 9.36
N HIS A 339 4.63 -2.06 9.77
CA HIS A 339 3.30 -2.38 10.29
C HIS A 339 3.04 -1.69 11.64
N PRO A 340 1.78 -1.35 11.97
CA PRO A 340 1.42 -0.83 13.29
C PRO A 340 1.90 -1.70 14.46
N SER A 341 1.98 -3.02 14.26
CA SER A 341 2.50 -3.99 15.23
C SER A 341 4.02 -3.90 15.47
N GLU A 342 4.76 -3.22 14.61
CA GLU A 342 6.23 -3.13 14.66
C GLU A 342 6.74 -1.86 15.33
N ARG A 343 5.84 -1.01 15.83
CA ARG A 343 6.18 0.25 16.49
C ARG A 343 5.44 0.41 17.81
N PRO A 344 6.03 1.10 18.81
CA PRO A 344 5.31 1.44 20.03
C PRO A 344 4.06 2.27 19.69
N ILE A 345 3.00 2.19 20.49
CA ILE A 345 1.86 3.12 20.45
C ILE A 345 1.50 3.45 21.89
N TYR A 346 1.42 4.73 22.22
CA TYR A 346 1.26 5.20 23.60
C TYR A 346 -0.19 5.52 23.93
N SER A 347 -0.56 5.30 25.19
CA SER A 347 -1.88 5.59 25.72
C SER A 347 -2.11 7.10 25.84
N SER A 348 -3.27 7.55 25.40
CA SER A 348 -3.77 8.91 25.57
C SER A 348 -4.72 9.01 26.76
N ALA A 349 -4.81 10.20 27.34
CA ALA A 349 -5.83 10.54 28.33
C ALA A 349 -7.25 10.60 27.75
N LEU A 350 -7.39 10.74 26.42
CA LEU A 350 -8.70 10.78 25.76
C LEU A 350 -9.32 9.39 25.70
N SER A 351 -10.63 9.33 25.97
CA SER A 351 -11.44 8.15 25.72
C SER A 351 -11.59 7.88 24.21
N PRO A 352 -11.95 6.64 23.83
CA PRO A 352 -12.18 6.28 22.43
C PRO A 352 -13.26 7.13 21.75
N THR A 353 -14.28 7.56 22.49
CA THR A 353 -15.36 8.41 21.97
C THR A 353 -14.90 9.84 21.74
N GLU A 354 -14.08 10.41 22.64
CA GLU A 354 -13.57 11.77 22.49
C GLU A 354 -12.64 11.89 21.28
N ILE A 355 -11.69 10.96 21.12
CA ILE A 355 -10.77 10.99 19.97
C ILE A 355 -11.53 10.84 18.65
N GLU A 356 -12.54 9.96 18.60
CA GLU A 356 -13.35 9.75 17.41
C GLU A 356 -14.12 11.01 17.03
N ASN A 357 -14.80 11.66 17.99
CA ASN A 357 -15.55 12.89 17.76
C ASN A 357 -14.65 14.05 17.30
N VAL A 358 -13.47 14.20 17.91
CA VAL A 358 -12.50 15.23 17.52
C VAL A 358 -11.96 14.99 16.12
N VAL A 359 -11.59 13.76 15.78
CA VAL A 359 -11.08 13.41 14.45
C VAL A 359 -12.16 13.61 13.38
N TYR A 360 -13.38 13.11 13.62
CA TYR A 360 -14.49 13.28 12.68
C TYR A 360 -14.83 14.76 12.46
N SER A 361 -15.02 15.52 13.54
CA SER A 361 -15.35 16.96 13.44
C SER A 361 -14.25 17.77 12.74
N TYR A 362 -12.97 17.40 12.91
CA TYR A 362 -11.83 18.03 12.27
C TYR A 362 -11.90 17.94 10.74
N PHE A 363 -12.03 16.73 10.20
CA PHE A 363 -12.13 16.53 8.76
C PHE A 363 -13.43 17.10 8.19
N LYS A 364 -14.54 16.98 8.93
CA LYS A 364 -15.83 17.56 8.53
C LYS A 364 -15.76 19.08 8.39
N HIS A 365 -15.12 19.76 9.35
CA HIS A 365 -14.92 21.20 9.29
C HIS A 365 -14.04 21.61 8.10
N ALA A 366 -12.96 20.87 7.86
CA ALA A 366 -12.06 21.14 6.75
C ALA A 366 -12.77 21.10 5.38
N TYR A 367 -13.57 20.05 5.14
CA TYR A 367 -14.25 19.88 3.87
C TYR A 367 -15.46 20.81 3.73
N SER A 368 -16.24 21.02 4.78
CA SER A 368 -17.39 21.96 4.73
C SER A 368 -16.97 23.41 4.56
N SER A 369 -15.93 23.87 5.26
CA SER A 369 -15.44 25.26 5.16
C SER A 369 -14.86 25.61 3.78
N THR A 370 -14.42 24.61 3.03
CA THR A 370 -13.84 24.77 1.69
C THR A 370 -14.80 24.35 0.57
N ASN A 371 -16.04 23.95 0.91
CA ASN A 371 -17.01 23.35 0.00
C ASN A 371 -16.40 22.22 -0.86
N THR A 372 -15.52 21.43 -0.23
CA THR A 372 -14.75 20.38 -0.88
C THR A 372 -15.44 19.05 -0.72
N THR A 373 -15.49 18.27 -1.79
CA THR A 373 -15.97 16.89 -1.79
C THR A 373 -14.94 15.99 -2.47
N GLN A 374 -15.23 14.69 -2.59
CA GLN A 374 -14.42 13.81 -3.42
C GLN A 374 -14.36 14.32 -4.86
N GLY A 375 -13.19 14.20 -5.47
CA GLY A 375 -12.98 14.59 -6.85
C GLY A 375 -12.03 13.64 -7.56
N ASP A 376 -11.84 13.86 -8.86
CA ASP A 376 -10.77 13.21 -9.61
C ASP A 376 -9.44 13.49 -8.90
N SER A 377 -8.65 12.45 -8.64
CA SER A 377 -7.36 12.62 -7.97
C SER A 377 -6.45 13.57 -8.75
N LYS A 378 -6.54 13.64 -10.08
CA LYS A 378 -5.74 14.53 -10.94
C LYS A 378 -6.00 16.01 -10.67
N GLU A 379 -7.16 16.34 -10.11
CA GLU A 379 -7.49 17.71 -9.72
C GLU A 379 -6.74 18.19 -8.47
N TRP A 380 -6.23 17.27 -7.66
CA TRP A 380 -5.58 17.56 -6.38
C TRP A 380 -4.06 17.60 -6.50
N SER A 381 -3.53 18.65 -7.12
CA SER A 381 -2.08 18.91 -7.03
C SER A 381 -1.67 19.30 -5.61
N PHE A 382 -0.40 19.08 -5.23
CA PHE A 382 0.09 19.53 -3.91
C PHE A 382 -0.08 21.04 -3.72
N GLN A 383 0.08 21.84 -4.78
CA GLN A 383 -0.18 23.28 -4.74
C GLN A 383 -1.64 23.59 -4.39
N ARG A 384 -2.60 22.88 -5.01
CA ARG A 384 -4.03 23.05 -4.70
C ARG A 384 -4.34 22.60 -3.27
N MET A 385 -3.75 21.50 -2.81
CA MET A 385 -3.90 21.05 -1.42
C MET A 385 -3.31 22.04 -0.41
N HIS A 386 -2.17 22.68 -0.70
CA HIS A 386 -1.64 23.77 0.13
C HIS A 386 -2.61 24.94 0.22
N ALA A 387 -3.16 25.39 -0.92
CA ALA A 387 -4.14 26.47 -0.95
C ALA A 387 -5.40 26.12 -0.17
N LEU A 388 -5.91 24.90 -0.33
CA LEU A 388 -7.07 24.38 0.41
C LEU A 388 -6.82 24.41 1.93
N ASN A 389 -5.68 23.88 2.38
CA ASN A 389 -5.34 23.85 3.80
C ASN A 389 -5.14 25.24 4.43
N ALA A 390 -4.72 26.23 3.64
CA ALA A 390 -4.55 27.62 4.08
C ALA A 390 -5.89 28.37 4.25
N GLN A 391 -6.97 27.89 3.62
CA GLN A 391 -8.29 28.53 3.67
C GLN A 391 -9.13 28.11 4.88
N VAL A 392 -8.80 26.98 5.51
CA VAL A 392 -9.60 26.45 6.63
C VAL A 392 -9.37 27.29 7.90
N ASP A 393 -10.45 27.82 8.47
CA ASP A 393 -10.41 28.52 9.76
C ASP A 393 -10.40 27.50 10.93
N TRP A 394 -9.20 27.17 11.38
CA TRP A 394 -8.99 26.23 12.48
C TRP A 394 -9.30 26.81 13.87
N THR A 395 -9.37 28.13 14.01
CA THR A 395 -9.69 28.77 15.30
C THR A 395 -11.15 28.53 15.63
N THR A 396 -12.05 28.77 14.67
CA THR A 396 -13.48 28.50 14.83
C THR A 396 -13.75 27.03 15.18
N TRP A 397 -13.06 26.09 14.52
CA TRP A 397 -13.18 24.66 14.85
C TRP A 397 -12.69 24.35 16.27
N ALA A 398 -11.53 24.85 16.67
CA ALA A 398 -10.97 24.59 17.99
C ALA A 398 -11.85 25.14 19.11
N ASP A 399 -12.46 26.31 18.93
CA ASP A 399 -13.36 26.90 19.91
C ASP A 399 -14.66 26.11 20.08
N ALA A 400 -15.19 25.55 18.99
CA ALA A 400 -16.42 24.75 19.01
C ALA A 400 -16.23 23.35 19.64
N ASN A 401 -15.00 22.82 19.69
CA ASN A 401 -14.72 21.43 20.07
C ASN A 401 -14.00 21.28 21.42
N LYS A 402 -13.98 22.31 22.27
CA LYS A 402 -13.34 22.23 23.60
C LYS A 402 -13.82 21.00 24.37
N ILE A 403 -12.87 20.11 24.70
CA ILE A 403 -13.12 18.95 25.55
C ILE A 403 -13.26 19.48 26.98
N ARG A 404 -14.39 19.18 27.63
CA ARG A 404 -14.71 19.70 28.97
C ARG A 404 -14.13 18.83 30.08
#